data_AF-A0A1I3PRC3-F1
#
_entry.id   AF-A0A1I3PRC3-F1
#
_cell.length_a   1.000
_cell.length_b   1.000
_cell.length_c   1.000
_cell.angle_alpha   90.00
_cell.angle_beta   90.00
_cell.angle_gamma   90.00
#
_symmetry.space_group_name_H-M   'P 1'
#
loop_
_entity.id
_entity.type
_entity.pdbx_description
1 polymer ?
#
loop_
_entity_poly.entity_id
_entity_poly.type
_entity_poly.pdbx_seq_one_letter_code
_entity_poly.pdbx_strand_id
1 'polypeptide(L)'
;MLGSTAAQATTDIVVAVQAESTAKTKSTAKAKATRTSKVARQKAKAHKAVSAATKQIGDPYRWGASGPGSFDCSGLVQYAWRKAGVSLPRITHSQYRAVRKKVSWSSLRPGDLMFFYGKGHVGMYVGKGRMVHSPSSGKTVRIVKLKGYYKSSFAGAVRPGG
;
A
#
# COMPACT_ATOMS: atom_id res chain seq x y z
N MET A 1 16.11 70.31 6.14
CA MET A 1 16.43 68.89 5.86
C MET A 1 15.49 68.00 6.65
N LEU A 2 14.34 67.62 6.11
CA LEU A 2 13.42 66.67 6.76
C LEU A 2 12.69 65.84 5.69
N GLY A 3 12.75 64.51 5.84
CA GLY A 3 11.70 63.59 5.40
C GLY A 3 11.87 62.90 4.04
N SER A 4 12.60 61.78 3.96
CA SER A 4 12.40 60.78 2.89
C SER A 4 12.82 59.35 3.25
N THR A 5 12.88 58.99 4.53
CA THR A 5 13.31 57.64 4.97
C THR A 5 12.17 56.69 5.35
N ALA A 6 10.91 57.16 5.40
CA ALA A 6 9.78 56.31 5.81
C ALA A 6 9.10 55.55 4.65
N ALA A 7 9.21 56.01 3.41
CA ALA A 7 8.49 55.44 2.25
C ALA A 7 9.23 54.28 1.55
N GLN A 8 10.57 54.22 1.68
CA GLN A 8 11.37 53.13 1.09
C GLN A 8 11.32 51.88 1.96
N ALA A 9 11.34 52.03 3.29
CA ALA A 9 11.32 50.91 4.23
C ALA A 9 10.03 50.07 4.18
N THR A 10 8.90 50.66 3.79
CA THR A 10 7.63 49.93 3.65
C THR A 10 7.55 49.15 2.34
N THR A 11 8.23 49.58 1.28
CA THR A 11 8.20 48.92 -0.03
C THR A 11 9.07 47.66 -0.07
N ASP A 12 10.22 47.67 0.61
CA ASP A 12 11.12 46.51 0.67
C ASP A 12 10.52 45.33 1.47
N ILE A 13 9.72 45.63 2.49
CA ILE A 13 9.06 44.59 3.30
C ILE A 13 7.99 43.88 2.46
N VAL A 14 7.14 44.58 1.72
CA VAL A 14 6.08 43.93 0.91
C VAL A 14 6.65 43.02 -0.19
N VAL A 15 7.77 43.41 -0.82
CA VAL A 15 8.42 42.58 -1.85
C VAL A 15 8.99 41.29 -1.26
N ALA A 16 9.57 41.34 -0.06
CA ALA A 16 10.10 40.16 0.63
C ALA A 16 9.00 39.16 1.04
N VAL A 17 7.86 39.62 1.58
CA VAL A 17 6.76 38.70 1.98
C VAL A 17 6.07 38.04 0.77
N GLN A 18 6.08 38.70 -0.39
CA GLN A 18 5.50 38.18 -1.63
C GLN A 18 6.41 37.15 -2.31
N ALA A 19 7.73 37.30 -2.22
CA ALA A 19 8.71 36.31 -2.66
C ALA A 19 8.65 35.02 -1.80
N GLU A 20 8.48 35.15 -0.48
CA GLU A 20 8.31 33.99 0.41
C GLU A 20 6.98 33.26 0.18
N SER A 21 5.89 34.00 -0.07
CA SER A 21 4.57 33.43 -0.37
C SER A 21 4.50 32.69 -1.70
N THR A 22 5.24 33.15 -2.72
CA THR A 22 5.31 32.50 -4.04
C THR A 22 6.23 31.27 -4.06
N ALA A 23 7.30 31.26 -3.26
CA ALA A 23 8.15 30.08 -3.07
C ALA A 23 7.42 28.95 -2.30
N LYS A 24 6.60 29.30 -1.30
CA LYS A 24 5.80 28.34 -0.50
C LYS A 24 4.63 27.72 -1.30
N THR A 25 4.03 28.46 -2.23
CA THR A 25 2.98 27.95 -3.12
C THR A 25 3.54 27.07 -4.25
N LYS A 26 4.71 27.39 -4.82
CA LYS A 26 5.37 26.52 -5.81
C LYS A 26 5.91 25.22 -5.20
N SER A 27 6.44 25.25 -3.98
CA SER A 27 6.95 24.04 -3.28
C SER A 27 5.82 23.08 -2.88
N THR A 28 4.68 23.61 -2.45
CA THR A 28 3.49 22.81 -2.10
C THR A 28 2.82 22.20 -3.33
N ALA A 29 2.75 22.91 -4.46
CA ALA A 29 2.24 22.38 -5.73
C ALA A 29 3.12 21.23 -6.29
N LYS A 30 4.45 21.38 -6.27
CA LYS A 30 5.40 20.34 -6.72
C LYS A 30 5.39 19.10 -5.82
N ALA A 31 5.27 19.30 -4.50
CA ALA A 31 5.12 18.20 -3.54
C ALA A 31 3.79 17.45 -3.72
N LYS A 32 2.69 18.16 -4.03
CA LYS A 32 1.38 17.57 -4.33
C LYS A 32 1.43 16.74 -5.62
N ALA A 33 2.01 17.26 -6.71
CA ALA A 33 2.15 16.54 -7.98
C ALA A 33 2.97 15.24 -7.84
N THR A 34 4.11 15.31 -7.13
CA THR A 34 4.97 14.14 -6.88
C THR A 34 4.28 13.07 -6.01
N ARG A 35 3.49 13.48 -5.02
CA ARG A 35 2.69 12.55 -4.21
C ARG A 35 1.60 11.88 -5.05
N THR A 36 0.91 12.63 -5.90
CA THR A 36 -0.12 12.09 -6.80
C THR A 36 0.46 11.04 -7.76
N SER A 37 1.62 11.31 -8.38
CA SER A 37 2.27 10.34 -9.28
C SER A 37 2.73 9.08 -8.55
N LYS A 38 3.22 9.22 -7.31
CA LYS A 38 3.59 8.08 -6.45
C LYS A 38 2.38 7.21 -6.09
N VAL A 39 1.25 7.83 -5.72
CA VAL A 39 0.00 7.10 -5.42
C VAL A 39 -0.54 6.39 -6.67
N ALA A 40 -0.50 7.04 -7.83
CA ALA A 40 -0.92 6.44 -9.09
C ALA A 40 -0.06 5.21 -9.44
N ARG A 41 1.27 5.33 -9.33
CA ARG A 41 2.20 4.20 -9.54
C ARG A 41 1.95 3.06 -8.55
N GLN A 42 1.74 3.36 -7.27
CA GLN A 42 1.41 2.34 -6.27
C GLN A 42 0.11 1.61 -6.62
N LYS A 43 -0.92 2.35 -7.05
CA LYS A 43 -2.20 1.78 -7.49
C LYS A 43 -2.00 0.85 -8.70
N ALA A 44 -1.23 1.26 -9.70
CA ALA A 44 -0.92 0.42 -10.87
C ALA A 44 -0.22 -0.88 -10.48
N LYS A 45 0.80 -0.80 -9.60
CA LYS A 45 1.46 -2.00 -9.04
C LYS A 45 0.48 -2.90 -8.29
N ALA A 46 -0.38 -2.33 -7.46
CA ALA A 46 -1.38 -3.07 -6.71
C ALA A 46 -2.37 -3.80 -7.64
N HIS A 47 -2.83 -3.17 -8.72
CA HIS A 47 -3.66 -3.83 -9.73
C HIS A 47 -2.94 -5.01 -10.39
N LYS A 48 -1.65 -4.85 -10.74
CA LYS A 48 -0.85 -5.94 -11.30
C LYS A 48 -0.68 -7.10 -10.32
N ALA A 49 -0.47 -6.80 -9.02
CA ALA A 49 -0.38 -7.82 -7.98
C ALA A 49 -1.70 -8.58 -7.82
N VAL A 50 -2.84 -7.87 -7.74
CA VAL A 50 -4.17 -8.48 -7.65
C VAL A 50 -4.45 -9.39 -8.86
N SER A 51 -4.13 -8.92 -10.08
CA SER A 51 -4.26 -9.74 -11.28
C SER A 51 -3.38 -11.00 -11.20
N ALA A 52 -2.13 -10.87 -10.75
CA ALA A 52 -1.22 -12.00 -10.62
C ALA A 52 -1.72 -13.05 -9.61
N ALA A 53 -2.25 -12.64 -8.45
CA ALA A 53 -2.77 -13.60 -7.47
C ALA A 53 -4.09 -14.25 -7.89
N THR A 54 -4.98 -13.49 -8.53
CA THR A 54 -6.27 -14.02 -8.98
C THR A 54 -6.12 -15.05 -10.10
N LYS A 55 -5.07 -14.93 -10.94
CA LYS A 55 -4.69 -15.96 -11.91
C LYS A 55 -4.25 -17.29 -11.30
N GLN A 56 -4.01 -17.35 -9.98
CA GLN A 56 -3.59 -18.57 -9.30
C GLN A 56 -4.74 -19.24 -8.55
N ILE A 57 -5.97 -18.72 -8.68
CA ILE A 57 -7.16 -19.37 -8.09
C ILE A 57 -7.27 -20.79 -8.64
N GLY A 58 -7.42 -21.76 -7.75
CA GLY A 58 -7.37 -23.19 -8.10
C GLY A 58 -6.06 -23.87 -7.77
N ASP A 59 -4.94 -23.14 -7.67
CA ASP A 59 -3.65 -23.75 -7.35
C ASP A 59 -3.66 -24.34 -5.92
N PRO A 60 -3.12 -25.55 -5.72
CA PRO A 60 -3.13 -26.22 -4.43
C PRO A 60 -2.26 -25.51 -3.39
N TYR A 61 -2.70 -25.59 -2.14
CA TYR A 61 -1.87 -25.21 -1.00
C TYR A 61 -0.74 -26.21 -0.80
N ARG A 62 0.49 -25.71 -0.69
CA ARG A 62 1.64 -26.48 -0.19
C ARG A 62 2.48 -25.60 0.73
N TRP A 63 2.75 -26.11 1.93
CA TRP A 63 3.61 -25.42 2.91
C TRP A 63 4.98 -25.15 2.29
N GLY A 64 5.48 -23.92 2.39
CA GLY A 64 6.77 -23.55 1.82
C GLY A 64 6.73 -23.18 0.33
N ALA A 65 5.62 -23.42 -0.39
CA ALA A 65 5.55 -23.12 -1.82
C ALA A 65 5.34 -21.62 -2.13
N SER A 66 6.05 -21.13 -3.16
CA SER A 66 5.97 -19.75 -3.67
C SER A 66 5.67 -19.68 -5.18
N GLY A 67 5.15 -20.79 -5.72
CA GLY A 67 4.66 -20.98 -7.08
C GLY A 67 5.66 -20.79 -8.24
N PRO A 68 5.13 -20.76 -9.49
CA PRO A 68 3.72 -20.97 -9.86
C PRO A 68 3.23 -22.42 -9.63
N GLY A 69 1.91 -22.63 -9.61
CA GLY A 69 1.28 -23.97 -9.57
C GLY A 69 1.07 -24.58 -8.17
N SER A 70 1.64 -23.98 -7.11
CA SER A 70 1.26 -24.25 -5.72
C SER A 70 1.77 -23.14 -4.79
N PHE A 71 1.06 -22.87 -3.71
CA PHE A 71 1.37 -21.74 -2.84
C PHE A 71 1.02 -21.99 -1.37
N ASP A 72 1.83 -21.50 -0.44
CA ASP A 72 1.31 -21.15 0.88
C ASP A 72 0.81 -19.69 0.92
N CYS A 73 0.29 -19.27 2.07
CA CYS A 73 -0.34 -17.96 2.22
C CYS A 73 0.64 -16.81 1.89
N SER A 74 1.85 -16.85 2.42
CA SER A 74 2.86 -15.81 2.28
C SER A 74 3.58 -15.89 0.94
N GLY A 75 3.75 -17.09 0.38
CA GLY A 75 4.28 -17.35 -0.95
C GLY A 75 3.38 -16.79 -2.05
N LEU A 76 2.05 -16.92 -1.93
CA LEU A 76 1.10 -16.36 -2.89
C LEU A 76 1.24 -14.83 -3.00
N VAL A 77 1.20 -14.13 -1.87
CA VAL A 77 1.27 -12.66 -1.88
C VAL A 77 2.66 -12.16 -2.25
N GLN A 78 3.72 -12.90 -1.89
CA GLN A 78 5.08 -12.62 -2.33
C GLN A 78 5.21 -12.74 -3.85
N TYR A 79 4.71 -13.82 -4.44
CA TYR A 79 4.69 -14.03 -5.90
C TYR A 79 3.94 -12.91 -6.61
N ALA A 80 2.74 -12.58 -6.13
CA ALA A 80 1.88 -11.57 -6.73
C ALA A 80 2.56 -10.18 -6.74
N TRP A 81 3.12 -9.75 -5.61
CA TRP A 81 3.82 -8.47 -5.52
C TRP A 81 5.16 -8.46 -6.25
N ARG A 82 5.86 -9.60 -6.33
CA ARG A 82 7.06 -9.75 -7.17
C ARG A 82 6.74 -9.50 -8.64
N LYS A 83 5.62 -10.02 -9.17
CA LYS A 83 5.15 -9.72 -10.53
C LYS A 83 4.83 -8.23 -10.73
N ALA A 84 4.48 -7.52 -9.66
CA ALA A 84 4.29 -6.06 -9.64
C ALA A 84 5.58 -5.24 -9.41
N GLY A 85 6.75 -5.89 -9.33
CA GLY A 85 8.03 -5.21 -9.10
C GLY A 85 8.20 -4.70 -7.67
N VAL A 86 7.65 -5.43 -6.69
CA VAL A 86 7.82 -5.16 -5.26
C VAL A 86 8.28 -6.45 -4.57
N SER A 87 9.46 -6.42 -3.98
CA SER A 87 9.99 -7.56 -3.22
C SER A 87 9.38 -7.60 -1.83
N LEU A 88 8.90 -8.78 -1.44
CA LEU A 88 8.39 -9.04 -0.10
C LEU A 88 9.20 -10.18 0.55
N PRO A 89 9.46 -10.11 1.87
CA PRO A 89 10.03 -11.23 2.60
C PRO A 89 9.19 -12.51 2.49
N ARG A 90 9.82 -13.66 2.72
CA ARG A 90 9.16 -14.96 2.58
C ARG A 90 8.08 -15.23 3.62
N ILE A 91 8.30 -14.77 4.86
CA ILE A 91 7.49 -15.15 6.02
C ILE A 91 6.49 -14.04 6.34
N THR A 92 5.26 -14.43 6.69
CA THR A 92 4.12 -13.55 7.02
C THR A 92 4.49 -12.40 7.97
N HIS A 93 5.14 -12.70 9.09
CA HIS A 93 5.49 -11.69 10.09
C HIS A 93 6.48 -10.65 9.53
N SER A 94 7.46 -11.09 8.74
CA SER A 94 8.43 -10.23 8.08
C SER A 94 7.78 -9.36 7.01
N GLN A 95 6.78 -9.89 6.27
CA GLN A 95 6.00 -9.09 5.32
C GLN A 95 5.24 -7.96 6.01
N TYR A 96 4.60 -8.25 7.16
CA TYR A 96 3.93 -7.22 7.94
C TYR A 96 4.91 -6.14 8.40
N ARG A 97 6.09 -6.52 8.90
CA ARG A 97 7.11 -5.58 9.41
C ARG A 97 7.76 -4.73 8.31
N ALA A 98 8.11 -5.34 7.18
CA ALA A 98 8.83 -4.68 6.08
C ALA A 98 8.04 -3.53 5.45
N VAL A 99 6.71 -3.59 5.47
CA VAL A 99 5.87 -2.56 4.87
C VAL A 99 5.54 -1.46 5.89
N ARG A 100 6.08 -0.26 5.65
CA ARG A 100 5.91 0.91 6.54
C ARG A 100 4.47 1.40 6.63
N LYS A 101 3.74 1.42 5.49
CA LYS A 101 2.37 1.95 5.46
C LYS A 101 1.38 0.95 6.04
N LYS A 102 0.99 1.15 7.30
CA LYS A 102 -0.11 0.43 7.95
C LYS A 102 -1.46 0.95 7.45
N VAL A 103 -2.45 0.07 7.43
CA VAL A 103 -3.80 0.31 6.92
C VAL A 103 -4.83 -0.23 7.92
N SER A 104 -5.85 0.57 8.21
CA SER A 104 -7.01 0.15 9.00
C SER A 104 -8.02 -0.62 8.14
N TRP A 105 -8.87 -1.42 8.78
CA TRP A 105 -9.89 -2.21 8.09
C TRP A 105 -10.79 -1.37 7.18
N SER A 106 -11.20 -0.18 7.60
CA SER A 106 -12.06 0.73 6.83
C SER A 106 -11.36 1.37 5.63
N SER A 107 -10.02 1.36 5.60
CA SER A 107 -9.20 2.01 4.57
C SER A 107 -8.59 1.02 3.58
N LEU A 108 -9.09 -0.21 3.54
CA LEU A 108 -8.59 -1.26 2.66
C LEU A 108 -8.84 -0.93 1.18
N ARG A 109 -7.77 -1.09 0.39
CA ARG A 109 -7.74 -0.86 -1.05
C ARG A 109 -7.18 -2.10 -1.75
N PRO A 110 -7.62 -2.42 -2.98
CA PRO A 110 -7.12 -3.59 -3.70
C PRO A 110 -5.59 -3.62 -3.72
N GLY A 111 -5.02 -4.78 -3.41
CA GLY A 111 -3.58 -5.02 -3.27
C GLY A 111 -3.06 -4.93 -1.83
N ASP A 112 -3.80 -4.33 -0.90
CA ASP A 112 -3.39 -4.32 0.50
C ASP A 112 -3.29 -5.76 1.06
N LEU A 113 -2.28 -5.99 1.89
CA LEU A 113 -2.08 -7.28 2.54
C LEU A 113 -2.71 -7.25 3.93
N MET A 114 -3.51 -8.27 4.22
CA MET A 114 -4.30 -8.40 5.43
C MET A 114 -3.80 -9.58 6.22
N PHE A 115 -3.57 -9.38 7.51
CA PHE A 115 -2.96 -10.37 8.39
C PHE A 115 -3.97 -10.81 9.44
N PHE A 116 -3.99 -12.11 9.73
CA PHE A 116 -4.97 -12.74 10.62
C PHE A 116 -4.29 -13.67 11.61
N TYR A 117 -5.00 -14.02 12.69
CA TYR A 117 -4.57 -14.99 13.71
C TYR A 117 -3.19 -14.65 14.29
N GLY A 118 -3.04 -13.45 14.85
CA GLY A 118 -1.74 -13.00 15.36
C GLY A 118 -0.65 -12.87 14.28
N LYS A 119 -1.05 -12.66 13.01
CA LYS A 119 -0.17 -12.60 11.82
C LYS A 119 0.41 -13.95 11.41
N GLY A 120 -0.26 -15.06 11.75
CA GLY A 120 0.04 -16.40 11.23
C GLY A 120 -0.43 -16.62 9.80
N HIS A 121 -1.44 -15.88 9.34
CA HIS A 121 -1.99 -15.98 7.98
C HIS A 121 -2.02 -14.63 7.27
N VAL A 122 -1.84 -14.63 5.95
CA VAL A 122 -1.96 -13.44 5.10
C VAL A 122 -2.84 -13.69 3.88
N GLY A 123 -3.63 -12.69 3.53
CA GLY A 123 -4.37 -12.61 2.28
C GLY A 123 -4.19 -11.24 1.63
N MET A 124 -4.56 -11.14 0.36
CA MET A 124 -4.54 -9.87 -0.37
C MET A 124 -5.95 -9.40 -0.66
N TYR A 125 -6.26 -8.15 -0.30
CA TYR A 125 -7.56 -7.56 -0.57
C TYR A 125 -7.77 -7.37 -2.07
N VAL A 126 -8.93 -7.79 -2.58
CA VAL A 126 -9.30 -7.68 -4.00
C VAL A 126 -10.47 -6.71 -4.24
N GLY A 127 -10.90 -6.01 -3.19
CA GLY A 127 -12.04 -5.09 -3.26
C GLY A 127 -13.37 -5.73 -2.86
N LYS A 128 -14.38 -4.88 -2.64
CA LYS A 128 -15.76 -5.28 -2.31
C LYS A 128 -15.85 -6.23 -1.10
N GLY A 129 -15.06 -5.98 -0.05
CA GLY A 129 -15.07 -6.80 1.16
C GLY A 129 -14.57 -8.23 0.95
N ARG A 130 -13.67 -8.46 -0.02
CA ARG A 130 -13.13 -9.80 -0.34
C ARG A 130 -11.60 -9.80 -0.37
N MET A 131 -11.02 -10.97 -0.11
CA MET A 131 -9.59 -11.22 -0.27
C MET A 131 -9.34 -12.48 -1.09
N VAL A 132 -8.20 -12.55 -1.77
CA VAL A 132 -7.61 -13.77 -2.30
C VAL A 132 -6.54 -14.30 -1.33
N HIS A 133 -6.53 -15.60 -1.08
CA HIS A 133 -5.54 -16.24 -0.20
C HIS A 133 -5.33 -17.72 -0.55
N SER A 134 -4.20 -18.26 -0.10
CA SER A 134 -3.96 -19.71 -0.02
C SER A 134 -4.16 -20.17 1.44
N PRO A 135 -5.27 -20.86 1.78
CA PRO A 135 -5.74 -21.02 3.16
C PRO A 135 -4.94 -21.98 4.04
N SER A 136 -4.82 -23.24 3.64
CA SER A 136 -4.21 -24.34 4.42
C SER A 136 -4.10 -25.60 3.56
N SER A 137 -3.37 -26.61 4.04
CA SER A 137 -3.27 -27.92 3.40
C SER A 137 -4.63 -28.51 3.01
N GLY A 138 -4.67 -29.21 1.87
CA GLY A 138 -5.89 -29.82 1.32
C GLY A 138 -6.86 -28.84 0.65
N LYS A 139 -6.50 -27.56 0.53
CA LYS A 139 -7.34 -26.52 -0.10
C LYS A 139 -6.56 -25.80 -1.19
N THR A 140 -7.29 -25.05 -2.00
CA THR A 140 -6.74 -24.28 -3.12
C THR A 140 -6.80 -22.79 -2.86
N VAL A 141 -6.02 -22.02 -3.63
CA VAL A 141 -6.11 -20.57 -3.69
C VAL A 141 -7.52 -20.17 -4.12
N ARG A 142 -8.12 -19.23 -3.38
CA ARG A 142 -9.52 -18.82 -3.60
C ARG A 142 -9.81 -17.42 -3.10
N ILE A 143 -10.96 -16.90 -3.50
CA ILE A 143 -11.51 -15.63 -3.00
C ILE A 143 -12.55 -15.92 -1.90
N VAL A 144 -12.44 -15.20 -0.80
CA VAL A 144 -13.39 -15.30 0.33
C VAL A 144 -13.92 -13.92 0.75
N LYS A 145 -15.12 -13.91 1.34
CA LYS A 145 -15.70 -12.70 1.96
C LYS A 145 -15.05 -12.43 3.32
N LEU A 146 -14.77 -11.17 3.59
CA LEU A 146 -14.16 -10.69 4.84
C LEU A 146 -15.25 -10.36 5.86
N LYS A 147 -15.88 -11.41 6.39
CA LYS A 147 -16.92 -11.31 7.42
C LYS A 147 -16.75 -12.40 8.48
N GLY A 148 -17.47 -12.26 9.60
CA GLY A 148 -17.47 -13.22 10.70
C GLY A 148 -16.04 -13.49 11.20
N TYR A 149 -15.60 -14.75 11.08
CA TYR A 149 -14.29 -15.23 11.54
C TYR A 149 -13.10 -14.41 11.04
N TYR A 150 -13.10 -13.96 9.78
CA TYR A 150 -11.99 -13.13 9.26
C TYR A 150 -11.97 -11.73 9.89
N LYS A 151 -13.14 -11.19 10.24
CA LYS A 151 -13.24 -9.88 10.85
C LYS A 151 -12.78 -9.92 12.31
N SER A 152 -13.17 -10.94 13.07
CA SER A 152 -12.77 -11.10 14.47
C SER A 152 -11.30 -11.44 14.64
N SER A 153 -10.67 -12.12 13.67
CA SER A 153 -9.27 -12.53 13.72
C SER A 153 -8.28 -11.54 13.09
N PHE A 154 -8.74 -10.36 12.67
CA PHE A 154 -7.91 -9.37 12.01
C PHE A 154 -6.80 -8.83 12.92
N ALA A 155 -5.54 -8.96 12.47
CA ALA A 155 -4.35 -8.58 13.22
C ALA A 155 -3.61 -7.35 12.63
N GLY A 156 -4.16 -6.78 11.55
CA GLY A 156 -3.64 -5.58 10.88
C GLY A 156 -3.53 -5.74 9.37
N ALA A 157 -3.34 -4.62 8.67
CA ALA A 157 -3.10 -4.59 7.23
C ALA A 157 -1.97 -3.62 6.85
N VAL A 158 -1.36 -3.85 5.70
CA VAL A 158 -0.28 -3.02 5.16
C VAL A 158 -0.46 -2.76 3.67
N ARG A 159 0.13 -1.67 3.17
CA ARG A 159 0.07 -1.27 1.76
C ARG A 159 1.46 -1.28 1.10
N PRO A 160 1.82 -2.35 0.37
CA PRO A 160 3.09 -2.42 -0.36
C PRO A 160 3.13 -1.48 -1.58
N GLY A 161 4.35 -1.26 -2.09
CA GLY A 161 4.60 -0.55 -3.34
C GLY A 161 4.49 0.98 -3.29
N GLY A 162 4.43 1.56 -2.09
CA GLY A 162 4.47 3.01 -1.85
C GLY A 162 5.85 3.53 -1.50
#